data_AF-A0A5C8VPQ8-F1
#
_entry.id   AF-A0A5C8VPQ8-F1
#
_cell.length_a   1.000
_cell.length_b   1.000
_cell.length_c   1.000
_cell.angle_alpha   90.00
_cell.angle_beta   90.00
_cell.angle_gamma   90.00
#
_symmetry.space_group_name_H-M   'P 1'
#
loop_
_entity.id
_entity.type
_entity.pdbx_description
1 polymer ?
#
loop_
_entity_poly.entity_id
_entity_poly.type
_entity_poly.pdbx_seq_one_letter_code
_entity_poly.pdbx_strand_id
1 'polypeptide(L)'
;MIAIPALLMGATLAVPVADRMPAFDVGPGCRAATTLMTLDPKRQKLCLDDEASARAQVAQQWARYPAGDRTRCTAEAQLDGLPSYVDLLECLTLAREAKAEDKW
;
A
#
# COMPACT_ATOMS: atom_id res chain seq x y z
N MET A 1 17.48 -45.82 -32.32
CA MET A 1 16.56 -45.29 -31.30
C MET A 1 17.28 -44.14 -30.59
N ILE A 2 16.88 -42.90 -30.83
CA ILE A 2 17.50 -41.71 -30.23
C ILE A 2 16.59 -41.27 -29.07
N ALA A 3 17.10 -41.32 -27.85
CA ALA A 3 16.38 -40.87 -26.66
C ALA A 3 16.51 -39.34 -26.53
N ILE A 4 15.38 -38.64 -26.56
CA ILE A 4 15.31 -37.20 -26.32
C ILE A 4 15.21 -37.00 -24.80
N PRO A 5 16.15 -36.30 -24.14
CA PRO A 5 16.04 -36.03 -22.73
C PRO A 5 14.95 -34.96 -22.53
N ALA A 6 13.92 -35.29 -21.74
CA ALA A 6 12.90 -34.34 -21.35
C ALA A 6 13.53 -33.25 -20.47
N LEU A 7 13.71 -32.07 -21.04
CA LEU A 7 14.15 -30.88 -20.31
C LEU A 7 12.99 -30.45 -19.38
N LEU A 8 13.11 -30.74 -18.08
CA LEU A 8 12.18 -30.24 -17.08
C LEU A 8 12.41 -28.73 -16.92
N MET A 9 11.58 -27.92 -17.57
CA MET A 9 11.47 -26.49 -17.30
C MET A 9 10.91 -26.31 -15.87
N GLY A 10 11.81 -26.04 -14.92
CA GLY A 10 11.42 -25.65 -13.57
C GLY A 10 10.67 -24.33 -13.60
N ALA A 11 9.37 -24.37 -13.29
CA ALA A 11 8.56 -23.18 -13.12
C ALA A 11 9.02 -22.43 -11.85
N THR A 12 9.80 -21.36 -12.02
CA THR A 12 10.09 -20.45 -10.92
C THR A 12 8.83 -19.63 -10.64
N LEU A 13 8.23 -19.82 -9.46
CA LEU A 13 7.15 -18.98 -8.96
C LEU A 13 7.69 -17.57 -8.69
N ALA A 14 7.64 -16.71 -9.70
CA ALA A 14 7.88 -15.28 -9.52
C ALA A 14 6.63 -14.68 -8.85
N VAL A 15 6.74 -14.34 -7.56
CA VAL A 15 5.71 -13.57 -6.87
C VAL A 15 5.80 -12.12 -7.39
N PRO A 16 4.76 -11.58 -8.05
CA PRO A 16 4.79 -10.21 -8.55
C PRO A 16 4.98 -9.24 -7.38
N VAL A 17 5.78 -8.18 -7.60
CA VAL A 17 6.15 -7.20 -6.56
C VAL A 17 4.93 -6.56 -5.87
N ALA A 18 3.78 -6.50 -6.57
CA ALA A 18 2.51 -6.01 -6.06
C ALA A 18 1.89 -6.87 -4.95
N ASP A 19 2.42 -8.07 -4.69
CA ASP A 19 1.90 -8.92 -3.63
C ASP A 19 2.36 -8.49 -2.23
N ARG A 20 3.47 -7.76 -2.12
CA ARG A 20 3.97 -7.30 -0.81
C ARG A 20 3.44 -5.91 -0.51
N MET A 21 2.87 -5.76 0.69
CA MET A 21 2.46 -4.45 1.20
C MET A 21 3.70 -3.54 1.32
N PRO A 22 3.63 -2.27 0.92
CA PRO A 22 4.77 -1.36 1.04
C PRO A 22 5.12 -1.11 2.50
N ALA A 23 6.39 -0.76 2.74
CA ALA A 23 6.91 -0.32 4.03
C ALA A 23 7.22 1.19 3.94
N PHE A 24 6.27 2.04 4.32
CA PHE A 24 6.43 3.49 4.28
C PHE A 24 7.17 4.01 5.50
N ASP A 25 8.05 4.99 5.28
CA ASP A 25 8.55 5.87 6.33
C ASP A 25 7.68 7.13 6.40
N VAL A 26 6.72 7.11 7.31
CA VAL A 26 5.74 8.20 7.55
C VAL A 26 6.30 9.32 8.42
N GLY A 27 7.48 9.10 9.03
CA GLY A 27 8.08 10.03 9.98
C GLY A 27 8.28 11.45 9.43
N PRO A 28 8.83 11.61 8.20
CA PRO A 28 8.94 12.91 7.54
C PRO A 28 7.60 13.62 7.36
N GLY A 29 6.55 12.90 6.92
CA GLY A 29 5.20 13.45 6.73
C GLY A 29 4.61 13.97 8.03
N CYS A 30 4.65 13.17 9.10
CA CYS A 30 4.15 13.59 10.41
C CYS A 30 4.94 14.74 11.04
N ARG A 31 6.23 14.92 10.72
CA ARG A 31 7.01 16.09 11.15
C ARG A 31 6.68 17.34 10.34
N ALA A 32 6.45 17.20 9.03
CA ALA A 32 6.04 18.31 8.17
C ALA A 32 4.67 18.87 8.61
N ALA A 33 3.71 17.98 8.94
CA ALA A 33 2.38 18.35 9.40
C ALA A 33 2.38 19.21 10.69
N THR A 34 3.36 19.01 11.59
CA THR A 34 3.47 19.82 12.81
C THR A 34 4.22 21.13 12.60
N THR A 35 5.08 21.22 11.59
CA THR A 35 5.85 22.44 11.32
C THR A 35 4.96 23.55 10.74
N LEU A 36 3.89 23.20 10.01
CA LEU A 36 2.95 24.16 9.41
C LEU A 36 1.96 24.79 10.41
N MET A 37 1.82 24.24 11.63
CA MET A 37 0.73 24.64 12.55
C MET A 37 1.19 24.93 13.99
N THR A 38 2.43 25.39 14.19
CA THR A 38 3.21 25.35 15.45
C THR A 38 3.62 23.92 15.83
N LEU A 39 4.92 23.73 16.13
CA LEU A 39 5.53 22.48 16.55
C LEU A 39 4.84 21.97 17.83
N ASP A 40 3.73 21.26 17.67
CA ASP A 40 2.97 20.62 18.74
C ASP A 40 3.31 19.12 18.73
N PRO A 41 4.11 18.63 19.68
CA PRO A 41 4.46 17.23 19.80
C PRO A 41 3.24 16.31 19.90
N LYS A 42 2.09 16.81 20.41
CA LYS A 42 0.85 16.02 20.48
C LYS A 42 0.28 15.74 19.10
N ARG A 43 0.38 16.69 18.17
CA ARG A 43 -0.08 16.51 16.78
C ARG A 43 0.80 15.52 16.02
N GLN A 44 2.11 15.57 16.26
CA GLN A 44 3.02 14.59 15.66
C GLN A 44 2.68 13.19 16.16
N LYS A 45 2.43 13.04 17.46
CA LYS A 45 2.01 11.77 18.04
C LYS A 45 0.70 11.28 17.44
N LEU A 46 -0.30 12.16 17.31
CA LEU A 46 -1.59 11.80 16.72
C LEU A 46 -1.43 11.29 15.28
N CYS A 47 -0.67 12.01 14.45
CA CYS A 47 -0.36 11.56 13.09
C CYS A 47 0.28 10.16 13.07
N LEU A 48 1.28 9.91 13.92
CA LEU A 48 1.93 8.60 13.99
C LEU A 48 0.98 7.49 14.45
N ASP A 49 0.05 7.79 15.35
CA ASP A 49 -0.98 6.84 15.81
C ASP A 49 -1.98 6.52 14.69
N ASP A 50 -2.40 7.53 13.91
CA ASP A 50 -3.29 7.39 12.76
C ASP A 50 -2.64 6.55 11.64
N GLU A 51 -1.38 6.84 11.32
CA GLU A 51 -0.57 6.07 10.36
C GLU A 51 -0.41 4.61 10.76
N ALA A 52 -0.16 4.36 12.05
CA ALA A 52 -0.05 3.00 12.58
C ALA A 52 -1.38 2.24 12.49
N SER A 53 -2.49 2.91 12.79
CA SER A 53 -3.85 2.35 12.66
C SER A 53 -4.18 2.03 11.19
N ALA A 54 -3.92 2.95 10.28
CA ALA A 54 -4.15 2.77 8.86
C ALA A 54 -3.32 1.61 8.29
N ARG A 55 -2.03 1.54 8.66
CA ARG A 55 -1.14 0.42 8.30
C ARG A 55 -1.71 -0.92 8.75
N ALA A 56 -2.24 -1.01 9.97
CA ALA A 56 -2.84 -2.25 10.47
C ALA A 56 -4.05 -2.68 9.65
N GLN A 57 -4.91 -1.72 9.26
CA GLN A 57 -6.08 -1.99 8.42
C GLN A 57 -5.70 -2.42 7.00
N VAL A 58 -4.72 -1.74 6.38
CA VAL A 58 -4.19 -2.14 5.08
C VAL A 58 -3.60 -3.55 5.16
N ALA A 59 -2.81 -3.86 6.18
CA ALA A 59 -2.22 -5.18 6.36
C ALA A 59 -3.27 -6.29 6.47
N GLN A 60 -4.37 -6.04 7.20
CA GLN A 60 -5.45 -7.00 7.37
C GLN A 60 -6.17 -7.31 6.05
N GLN A 61 -6.30 -6.32 5.17
CA GLN A 61 -7.11 -6.43 3.95
C GLN A 61 -6.28 -6.50 2.66
N TRP A 62 -4.95 -6.38 2.74
CA TRP A 62 -4.05 -6.21 1.59
C TRP A 62 -4.34 -7.22 0.48
N ALA A 63 -4.35 -8.51 0.82
CA ALA A 63 -4.57 -9.60 -0.14
C ALA A 63 -5.99 -9.62 -0.75
N ARG A 64 -6.95 -8.89 -0.18
CA ARG A 64 -8.33 -8.78 -0.69
C ARG A 64 -8.49 -7.67 -1.71
N TYR A 65 -7.56 -6.71 -1.74
CA TYR A 65 -7.58 -5.67 -2.75
C TYR A 65 -7.06 -6.22 -4.09
N PRO A 66 -7.72 -5.91 -5.22
CA PRO A 66 -7.22 -6.26 -6.55
C PRO A 66 -5.78 -5.78 -6.76
N ALA A 67 -4.95 -6.59 -7.43
CA ALA A 67 -3.54 -6.26 -7.67
C ALA A 67 -3.34 -4.91 -8.40
N GLY A 68 -4.25 -4.57 -9.30
CA GLY A 68 -4.26 -3.25 -9.97
C GLY A 68 -4.46 -2.09 -9.00
N ASP A 69 -5.40 -2.22 -8.06
CA ASP A 69 -5.66 -1.17 -7.06
C ASP A 69 -4.51 -1.06 -6.08
N ARG A 70 -3.96 -2.19 -5.62
CA ARG A 70 -2.74 -2.23 -4.80
C ARG A 70 -1.60 -1.45 -5.45
N THR A 71 -1.36 -1.69 -6.74
CA THR A 71 -0.30 -1.01 -7.50
C THR A 71 -0.57 0.48 -7.63
N ARG A 72 -1.78 0.85 -8.07
CA ARG A 72 -2.17 2.24 -8.29
C ARG A 72 -2.15 3.05 -7.00
N CYS A 73 -2.84 2.58 -5.96
CA CYS A 73 -2.93 3.28 -4.68
C CYS A 73 -1.57 3.36 -3.96
N THR A 74 -0.70 2.36 -4.12
CA THR A 74 0.67 2.45 -3.58
C THR A 74 1.48 3.54 -4.28
N ALA A 75 1.30 3.75 -5.57
CA ALA A 75 1.95 4.85 -6.28
C ALA A 75 1.37 6.20 -5.84
N GLU A 76 0.04 6.31 -5.75
CA GLU A 76 -0.66 7.53 -5.33
C GLU A 76 -0.26 7.99 -3.93
N ALA A 77 -0.23 7.06 -2.98
CA ALA A 77 0.09 7.34 -1.57
C ALA A 77 1.56 7.76 -1.32
N GLN A 78 2.38 7.91 -2.34
CA GLN A 78 3.78 8.35 -2.25
C GLN A 78 4.11 9.49 -3.22
N LEU A 79 3.12 10.01 -3.97
CA LEU A 79 3.33 10.95 -5.07
C LEU A 79 4.03 12.25 -4.65
N ASP A 80 3.78 12.72 -3.43
CA ASP A 80 4.34 13.95 -2.88
C ASP A 80 5.69 13.75 -2.18
N GLY A 81 6.21 12.51 -2.16
CA GLY A 81 7.43 12.15 -1.43
C GLY A 81 7.27 12.03 0.09
N LEU A 82 6.04 12.14 0.60
CA LEU A 82 5.68 11.97 2.01
C LEU A 82 4.68 10.81 2.12
N PRO A 83 5.17 9.56 2.08
CA PRO A 83 4.30 8.42 1.94
C PRO A 83 3.36 8.25 3.15
N SER A 84 2.08 7.95 2.90
CA SER A 84 1.00 7.89 3.91
C SER A 84 0.20 6.58 3.82
N TYR A 85 0.08 5.86 4.94
CA TYR A 85 -0.82 4.70 5.02
C TYR A 85 -2.29 5.11 5.10
N VAL A 86 -2.58 6.32 5.59
CA VAL A 86 -3.94 6.87 5.59
C VAL A 86 -4.42 7.03 4.13
N ASP A 87 -3.61 7.65 3.28
CA ASP A 87 -3.91 7.88 1.86
C ASP A 87 -4.01 6.56 1.10
N LEU A 88 -3.12 5.61 1.40
CA LEU A 88 -3.19 4.26 0.84
C LEU A 88 -4.50 3.56 1.19
N LEU A 89 -4.90 3.60 2.47
CA LEU A 89 -6.14 2.99 2.94
C LEU A 89 -7.37 3.65 2.30
N GLU A 90 -7.36 4.97 2.20
CA GLU A 90 -8.42 5.75 1.58
C GLU A 90 -8.57 5.40 0.09
N CYS A 91 -7.49 5.49 -0.70
CA CYS A 91 -7.52 5.12 -2.11
C CYS A 91 -8.03 3.69 -2.34
N LEU A 92 -7.55 2.74 -1.54
CA LEU A 92 -7.97 1.33 -1.65
C LEU A 92 -9.46 1.16 -1.30
N THR A 93 -9.97 1.94 -0.35
CA THR A 93 -11.38 1.90 0.04
C THR A 93 -12.26 2.51 -1.03
N LEU A 94 -11.92 3.70 -1.54
CA LEU A 94 -12.62 4.34 -2.64
C LEU A 94 -12.63 3.48 -3.91
N ALA A 95 -11.49 2.85 -4.24
CA ALA A 95 -11.39 1.96 -5.40
C ALA A 95 -12.33 0.75 -5.30
N ARG A 96 -12.55 0.24 -4.08
CA ARG A 96 -13.48 -0.86 -3.81
C ARG A 96 -14.93 -0.39 -3.90
N GLU A 97 -15.22 0.76 -3.33
CA GLU A 97 -16.56 1.35 -3.31
C GLU A 97 -17.04 1.69 -4.72
N ALA A 98 -16.22 2.36 -5.54
CA ALA A 98 -16.55 2.66 -6.93
C ALA A 98 -16.94 1.40 -7.73
N LYS A 99 -16.20 0.29 -7.56
CA LYS A 99 -16.51 -0.99 -8.21
C LYS A 99 -17.79 -1.65 -7.69
N ALA A 100 -18.20 -1.34 -6.46
CA ALA A 100 -19.45 -1.83 -5.89
C ALA A 100 -20.65 -1.08 -6.47
N GLU A 101 -20.50 0.21 -6.78
CA GLU A 101 -21.51 1.05 -7.42
C GLU A 101 -21.73 0.67 -8.89
N ASP A 102 -20.67 0.35 -9.63
CA ASP A 102 -20.72 -0.07 -11.06
C ASP A 102 -21.51 -1.38 -11.29
N LYS A 103 -21.95 -2.05 -10.23
CA LYS A 103 -22.61 -3.36 -10.28
C LYS A 103 -24.15 -3.28 -10.33
N TRP A 104 -24.71 -2.08 -10.42
CA TRP A 104 -26.15 -1.79 -10.45
C TRP A 104 -26.60 -1.26 -11.82
#